data_AF-A0A3D1RUG3-F1
#
_entry.id   AF-A0A3D1RUG3-F1
#
_cell.length_a   1.000
_cell.length_b   1.000
_cell.length_c   1.000
_cell.angle_alpha   90.00
_cell.angle_beta   90.00
_cell.angle_gamma   90.00
#
_symmetry.space_group_name_H-M   'P 1'
#
loop_
_entity.id
_entity.type
_entity.pdbx_description
1 polymer ?
#
loop_
_entity_poly.entity_id
_entity_poly.type
_entity_poly.pdbx_seq_one_letter_code
_entity_poly.pdbx_strand_id
1 'polypeptide(L)'
;MSRAFVREPDGDEVADELPERQHSDLPNYITLEGLSGLQVRVRQLQNEIVALKGRESIDLKSRIATTQRDLRYLQERLHRAKPLTPPASPEKVEFGVSVKLVDKAGQEYHFTLVGEDETDL
;
A
#
# COMPACT_ATOMS: atom_id res chain seq x y z
N MET A 1 3.97 -37.17 -22.25
CA MET A 1 4.82 -36.78 -23.40
C MET A 1 6.06 -36.09 -22.83
N SER A 2 7.22 -36.67 -23.11
CA SER A 2 8.54 -36.30 -22.61
C SER A 2 9.30 -35.50 -23.66
N ARG A 3 10.19 -34.60 -23.19
CA ARG A 3 11.19 -33.79 -23.91
C ARG A 3 10.62 -32.65 -24.75
N ALA A 4 11.28 -31.52 -24.94
CA ALA A 4 12.57 -30.98 -24.48
C ALA A 4 12.59 -29.50 -24.95
N PHE A 5 13.70 -28.81 -24.65
CA PHE A 5 14.01 -27.40 -24.97
C PHE A 5 13.55 -26.41 -23.89
N VAL A 6 14.27 -26.47 -22.77
CA VAL A 6 14.62 -25.24 -22.05
C VAL A 6 15.57 -24.49 -22.97
N ARG A 7 15.05 -23.42 -23.58
CA ARG A 7 15.89 -22.36 -24.14
C ARG A 7 16.20 -21.46 -22.96
N GLU A 8 17.45 -21.45 -22.51
CA GLU A 8 17.96 -20.37 -21.68
C GLU A 8 17.93 -19.12 -22.55
N PRO A 9 17.14 -18.10 -22.22
CA PRO A 9 17.23 -16.83 -22.89
C PRO A 9 18.46 -16.11 -22.35
N ASP A 10 19.40 -15.90 -23.27
CA ASP A 10 20.58 -15.09 -23.09
C ASP A 10 20.22 -13.72 -22.49
N GLY A 11 20.68 -13.49 -21.26
CA GLY A 11 21.46 -12.30 -20.89
C GLY A 11 20.82 -10.91 -20.86
N ASP A 12 19.62 -10.69 -21.39
CA ASP A 12 18.96 -9.37 -21.43
C ASP A 12 17.43 -9.45 -21.31
N GLU A 13 16.94 -10.43 -20.57
CA GLU A 13 15.52 -10.48 -20.22
C GLU A 13 15.21 -9.35 -19.25
N VAL A 14 14.46 -8.37 -19.75
CA VAL A 14 13.61 -7.49 -18.95
C VAL A 14 13.05 -8.34 -17.83
N ALA A 15 13.50 -8.07 -16.59
CA ALA A 15 13.10 -8.79 -15.41
C ALA A 15 11.59 -8.97 -15.49
N ASP A 16 11.11 -10.20 -15.68
CA ASP A 16 9.70 -10.54 -15.90
C ASP A 16 8.84 -9.54 -15.14
N GLU A 17 8.17 -8.63 -15.86
CA GLU A 17 7.47 -7.51 -15.23
C GLU A 17 6.51 -8.11 -14.21
N LEU A 18 6.80 -7.88 -12.92
CA LEU A 18 6.00 -8.45 -11.85
C LEU A 18 4.54 -8.04 -12.09
N PRO A 19 3.59 -8.97 -12.01
CA PRO A 19 2.19 -8.66 -12.25
C PRO A 19 1.77 -7.53 -11.31
N GLU A 20 1.11 -6.53 -11.88
CA GLU A 20 0.63 -5.36 -11.14
C GLU A 20 -0.33 -5.77 -10.04
N ARG A 21 -0.32 -5.00 -8.95
CA ARG A 21 -1.26 -5.23 -7.85
C ARG A 21 -2.65 -4.76 -8.27
N GLN A 22 -3.66 -5.58 -8.00
CA GLN A 22 -5.04 -5.20 -8.26
C GLN A 22 -5.44 -4.04 -7.35
N HIS A 23 -6.09 -3.05 -7.92
CA HIS A 23 -6.70 -1.95 -7.18
C HIS A 23 -8.13 -2.30 -6.83
N SER A 24 -8.58 -1.82 -5.67
CA SER A 24 -10.00 -1.83 -5.33
C SER A 24 -10.78 -0.93 -6.30
N ASP A 25 -11.97 -1.39 -6.71
CA ASP A 25 -12.91 -0.62 -7.54
C ASP A 25 -13.71 0.41 -6.71
N LEU A 26 -13.58 0.36 -5.39
CA LEU A 26 -14.28 1.25 -4.46
C LEU A 26 -13.61 2.63 -4.40
N PRO A 27 -14.37 3.68 -4.06
CA PRO A 27 -13.79 4.99 -3.76
C PRO A 27 -12.78 4.90 -2.60
N ASN A 28 -11.59 5.48 -2.80
CA ASN A 28 -10.54 5.47 -1.79
C ASN A 28 -10.70 6.63 -0.80
N TYR A 29 -11.69 6.53 0.09
CA TYR A 29 -11.86 7.49 1.19
C TYR A 29 -10.75 7.32 2.20
N ILE A 30 -10.14 8.44 2.61
CA ILE A 30 -8.99 8.41 3.50
C ILE A 30 -9.04 9.59 4.48
N THR A 31 -8.58 9.39 5.71
CA THR A 31 -8.37 10.51 6.64
C THR A 31 -7.14 11.34 6.24
N LEU A 32 -7.01 12.54 6.81
CA LEU A 32 -5.81 13.37 6.61
C LEU A 32 -4.55 12.71 7.16
N GLU A 33 -4.68 11.96 8.26
CA GLU A 33 -3.58 11.20 8.85
C GLU A 33 -3.16 10.06 7.92
N GLY A 34 -4.12 9.29 7.42
CA GLY A 34 -3.89 8.24 6.43
C GLY A 34 -3.23 8.74 5.16
N LEU A 35 -3.67 9.89 4.63
CA LEU A 35 -3.06 10.51 3.46
C LEU A 35 -1.59 10.86 3.70
N SER A 36 -1.28 11.44 4.87
CA SER A 36 0.09 11.73 5.27
C SER A 36 0.91 10.44 5.38
N GLY A 37 0.36 9.40 5.99
CA GLY A 37 0.97 8.06 6.08
C GLY A 37 1.30 7.48 4.70
N LEU A 38 0.35 7.54 3.76
CA LEU A 38 0.53 7.06 2.39
C LEU A 38 1.64 7.84 1.66
N GLN A 39 1.70 9.16 1.81
CA GLN A 39 2.77 9.99 1.27
C GLN A 39 4.14 9.67 1.88
N VAL A 40 4.19 9.41 3.19
CA VAL A 40 5.41 8.94 3.86
C VAL A 40 5.85 7.59 3.28
N ARG A 41 4.93 6.65 3.10
CA ARG A 41 5.26 5.33 2.56
C ARG A 41 5.78 5.39 1.13
N VAL A 42 5.18 6.22 0.27
CA VAL A 42 5.67 6.49 -1.09
C VAL A 42 7.12 7.00 -1.06
N ARG A 43 7.42 7.99 -0.19
CA ARG A 43 8.79 8.52 -0.03
C ARG A 43 9.78 7.46 0.49
N GLN A 44 9.34 6.60 1.42
CA GLN A 44 10.16 5.51 1.92
C GLN A 44 10.55 4.54 0.80
N LEU A 45 9.61 4.13 -0.05
CA LEU A 45 9.89 3.23 -1.18
C LEU A 45 10.80 3.89 -2.22
N GLN A 46 10.61 5.18 -2.49
CA GLN A 46 11.52 5.94 -3.37
C GLN A 46 12.96 5.93 -2.84
N ASN A 47 13.14 6.20 -1.54
CA ASN A 47 14.44 6.17 -0.88
C ASN A 47 15.03 4.76 -0.84
N GLU A 48 14.20 3.73 -0.65
CA GLU A 48 14.62 2.33 -0.68
C GLU A 48 15.17 1.95 -2.06
N ILE A 49 14.52 2.35 -3.15
CA ILE A 49 15.02 2.12 -4.52
C ILE A 49 16.38 2.78 -4.71
N VAL A 50 16.56 4.01 -4.25
CA VAL A 50 17.86 4.71 -4.33
C VAL A 50 18.94 3.99 -3.52
N ALA A 51 18.61 3.56 -2.30
CA ALA A 51 19.52 2.83 -1.43
C ALA A 51 19.90 1.46 -1.99
N LEU A 52 18.97 0.75 -2.64
CA LEU A 52 19.20 -0.53 -3.28
C LEU A 52 20.19 -0.40 -4.43
N LYS A 53 20.06 0.62 -5.29
CA LYS A 53 20.97 0.86 -6.42
C LYS A 53 22.45 1.02 -6.03
N GLY A 54 22.74 1.39 -4.78
CA GLY A 54 24.11 1.51 -4.25
C GLY A 54 24.67 0.23 -3.62
N ARG A 55 23.97 -0.90 -3.68
CA ARG A 55 24.39 -2.18 -3.09
C ARG A 55 24.67 -3.20 -4.18
N GLU A 56 25.57 -4.13 -3.90
CA GLU A 56 25.77 -5.32 -4.72
C GLU A 56 25.16 -6.52 -3.99
N SER A 57 24.16 -7.16 -4.61
CA SER A 57 23.52 -8.36 -4.11
C SER A 57 22.93 -9.16 -5.27
N ILE A 58 22.88 -10.48 -5.14
CA ILE A 58 22.35 -11.41 -6.16
C ILE A 58 20.84 -11.16 -6.39
N ASP A 59 20.12 -10.77 -5.34
CA ASP A 59 18.67 -10.51 -5.38
C ASP A 59 18.31 -9.05 -5.75
N LEU A 60 19.30 -8.21 -6.04
CA LEU A 60 19.12 -6.77 -6.19
C LEU A 60 18.06 -6.40 -7.23
N LYS A 61 18.13 -7.01 -8.42
CA LYS A 61 17.18 -6.74 -9.52
C LYS A 61 15.74 -7.08 -9.10
N SER A 62 15.55 -8.23 -8.46
CA SER A 62 14.23 -8.67 -7.99
C SER A 62 13.66 -7.77 -6.89
N ARG A 63 14.51 -7.32 -5.96
CA ARG A 63 14.13 -6.37 -4.91
C ARG A 63 13.71 -5.03 -5.49
N ILE A 64 14.51 -4.48 -6.41
CA ILE A 64 14.17 -3.22 -7.09
C ILE A 64 12.84 -3.36 -7.83
N ALA A 65 12.61 -4.45 -8.56
CA ALA A 65 11.36 -4.69 -9.28
C ALA A 65 10.15 -4.74 -8.34
N THR A 66 10.28 -5.44 -7.20
CA THR A 66 9.23 -5.52 -6.18
C THR A 66 8.92 -4.15 -5.58
N THR A 67 9.95 -3.41 -5.16
CA THR A 67 9.79 -2.07 -4.57
C THR A 67 9.21 -1.08 -5.57
N GLN A 68 9.58 -1.17 -6.86
CA GLN A 68 9.02 -0.35 -7.93
C GLN A 68 7.54 -0.66 -8.19
N ARG A 69 7.14 -1.92 -8.17
CA ARG A 69 5.73 -2.31 -8.29
C ARG A 69 4.90 -1.76 -7.13
N ASP A 70 5.40 -1.91 -5.89
CA ASP A 70 4.71 -1.37 -4.71
C ASP A 70 4.63 0.16 -4.77
N LEU A 71 5.67 0.83 -5.26
CA LEU A 71 5.66 2.28 -5.46
C LEU A 71 4.57 2.69 -6.46
N ARG A 72 4.46 2.02 -7.62
CA ARG A 72 3.40 2.31 -8.62
C ARG A 72 2.02 2.11 -8.01
N TYR A 73 1.81 1.01 -7.30
CA TYR A 73 0.55 0.73 -6.61
C TYR A 73 0.18 1.85 -5.63
N LEU A 74 1.10 2.25 -4.72
CA LEU A 74 0.80 3.29 -3.74
C LEU A 74 0.66 4.68 -4.35
N GLN A 75 1.35 4.98 -5.46
CA GLN A 75 1.17 6.22 -6.21
C GLN A 75 -0.24 6.31 -6.81
N GLU A 76 -0.74 5.22 -7.38
CA GLU A 76 -2.12 5.16 -7.88
C GLU A 76 -3.15 5.27 -6.75
N ARG A 77 -2.91 4.60 -5.61
CA ARG A 77 -3.76 4.77 -4.41
C ARG A 77 -3.78 6.23 -3.93
N LEU A 78 -2.62 6.89 -3.92
CA LEU A 78 -2.47 8.30 -3.55
C LEU A 78 -3.19 9.22 -4.54
N HIS A 79 -3.11 8.92 -5.85
CA HIS A 79 -3.81 9.67 -6.88
C HIS A 79 -5.33 9.55 -6.76
N ARG A 80 -5.83 8.37 -6.41
CA ARG A 80 -7.26 8.07 -6.23
C ARG A 80 -7.81 8.48 -4.87
N ALA A 81 -6.94 8.89 -3.94
CA ALA A 81 -7.31 9.23 -2.58
C ALA A 81 -8.35 10.36 -2.56
N LYS A 82 -9.38 10.19 -1.73
CA LYS A 82 -10.44 11.16 -1.45
C LYS A 82 -10.35 11.53 0.03
N PRO A 83 -9.58 12.58 0.37
CA PRO A 83 -9.43 13.01 1.74
C PRO A 83 -10.75 13.48 2.32
N LEU A 84 -11.04 13.07 3.54
CA LEU A 84 -12.23 13.46 4.29
C LEU A 84 -11.83 14.18 5.58
N THR A 85 -12.62 15.18 5.94
CA THR A 85 -12.54 15.83 7.25
C THR A 85 -13.77 15.43 8.05
N PRO A 86 -13.61 14.77 9.21
CA PRO A 86 -14.75 14.41 10.04
C PRO A 86 -15.47 15.67 10.54
N PRO A 87 -16.81 15.62 10.69
CA PRO A 87 -17.56 16.75 11.24
C PRO A 87 -17.16 17.00 12.70
N ALA A 88 -17.20 18.27 13.13
CA ALA A 88 -16.82 18.65 14.50
C ALA A 88 -17.72 18.03 15.58
N SER A 89 -18.98 17.72 15.22
CA SER A 89 -19.94 17.05 16.10
C SER A 89 -20.68 15.97 15.30
N PRO A 90 -20.12 14.75 15.19
CA PRO A 90 -20.73 13.66 14.45
C PRO A 90 -21.96 13.12 15.18
N GLU A 91 -23.11 13.05 14.49
CA GLU A 91 -24.32 12.38 14.97
C GLU A 91 -24.38 10.90 14.55
N LYS A 92 -23.53 10.50 13.59
CA LYS A 92 -23.43 9.16 13.02
C LYS A 92 -21.97 8.74 12.89
N VAL A 93 -21.73 7.43 12.87
CA VAL A 93 -20.41 6.85 12.63
C VAL A 93 -20.15 6.81 11.13
N GLU A 94 -19.17 7.58 10.68
CA GLU A 94 -18.76 7.73 9.28
C GLU A 94 -17.23 7.73 9.19
N PHE A 95 -16.67 7.72 7.97
CA PHE A 95 -15.22 7.74 7.78
C PHE A 95 -14.57 8.93 8.50
N GLY A 96 -13.50 8.66 9.24
CA GLY A 96 -12.77 9.62 10.08
C GLY A 96 -13.37 9.82 11.48
N VAL A 97 -14.51 9.22 11.81
CA VAL A 97 -15.13 9.35 13.14
C VAL A 97 -14.60 8.27 14.07
N SER A 98 -14.16 8.69 15.26
CA SER A 98 -13.79 7.81 16.36
C SER A 98 -14.97 7.54 17.29
N VAL A 99 -15.15 6.28 17.67
CA VAL A 99 -16.19 5.82 18.59
C VAL A 99 -15.57 5.11 19.79
N LYS A 100 -16.24 5.24 20.92
CA LYS A 100 -15.93 4.50 22.14
C LYS A 100 -17.00 3.43 22.35
N LEU A 101 -16.57 2.17 22.44
CA LEU A 101 -17.43 1.03 22.74
C LEU A 101 -17.08 0.52 24.13
N VAL A 102 -18.09 0.03 24.85
CA VAL A 102 -17.92 -0.61 26.16
C VAL A 102 -18.56 -1.98 26.10
N ASP A 103 -17.81 -3.01 26.48
CA ASP A 103 -18.33 -4.37 26.50
C ASP A 103 -19.14 -4.69 27.77
N LYS A 104 -19.63 -5.93 27.86
CA LYS A 104 -20.41 -6.38 29.04
C LYS A 104 -19.60 -6.46 30.33
N ALA A 105 -18.26 -6.53 30.24
CA ALA A 105 -17.36 -6.55 31.38
C ALA A 105 -16.94 -5.12 31.81
N GLY A 106 -17.37 -4.09 31.09
CA GLY A 106 -16.99 -2.69 31.34
C GLY A 106 -15.66 -2.29 30.69
N GLN A 107 -15.07 -3.14 29.84
CA GLN A 107 -13.84 -2.82 29.12
C GLN A 107 -14.14 -1.82 27.99
N GLU A 108 -13.33 -0.77 27.92
CA GLU A 108 -13.45 0.28 26.91
C GLU A 108 -12.58 -0.02 25.70
N TYR A 109 -13.10 0.28 24.52
CA TYR A 109 -12.44 0.15 23.23
C TYR A 109 -12.65 1.41 22.40
N HIS A 110 -11.61 1.83 21.69
CA HIS A 110 -11.64 2.98 20.80
C HIS A 110 -11.39 2.52 19.37
N PHE A 111 -12.30 2.89 18.48
CA PHE A 111 -12.21 2.55 17.06
C PHE A 111 -12.38 3.82 16.22
N THR A 112 -11.62 3.95 15.14
CA THR A 112 -11.85 4.97 14.12
C THR A 112 -12.24 4.26 12.84
N LEU A 113 -13.34 4.67 12.21
CA LEU A 113 -13.71 4.15 10.90
C LEU A 113 -12.80 4.80 9.85
N VAL A 114 -11.89 4.03 9.26
CA VAL A 114 -10.88 4.51 8.30
C VAL A 114 -11.01 3.82 6.95
N GLY A 115 -10.33 4.36 5.94
CA GLY A 115 -10.23 3.73 4.63
C GLY A 115 -9.39 2.46 4.64
N GLU A 116 -9.51 1.66 3.58
CA GLU A 116 -8.72 0.42 3.38
C GLU A 116 -7.20 0.67 3.49
N ASP A 117 -6.71 1.78 2.92
CA ASP A 117 -5.28 2.11 2.90
C ASP A 117 -4.70 2.49 4.27
N GLU A 118 -5.55 2.68 5.28
CA GLU A 118 -5.17 3.06 6.64
C GLU A 118 -5.22 1.89 7.63
N THR A 119 -5.59 0.71 7.14
CA THR A 119 -5.73 -0.47 7.99
C THR A 119 -4.43 -1.28 8.01
N ASP A 120 -3.96 -1.62 9.21
CA ASP A 120 -2.90 -2.60 9.42
C ASP A 120 -3.49 -4.02 9.25
N LEU A 121 -3.70 -4.47 8.01
CA LEU A 121 -4.10 -5.85 7.69
C LEU A 121 -2.90 -6.74 7.38
#